data_AF-A0ABD1TC40-F1
#
_entry.id   AF-A0ABD1TC40-F1
#
_cell.length_a   1.000
_cell.length_b   1.000
_cell.length_c   1.000
_cell.angle_alpha   90.00
_cell.angle_beta   90.00
_cell.angle_gamma   90.00
#
_symmetry.space_group_name_H-M   'P 1'
#
loop_
_entity.id
_entity.type
_entity.pdbx_description
1 polymer ?
#
loop_
_entity_poly.entity_id
_entity_poly.type
_entity_poly.pdbx_seq_one_letter_code
_entity_poly.pdbx_strand_id
1 'polypeptide(L)'
;MGIRRVFLVSLLLAMAFGLVKSLEFTERDLSSDESLWDLYERWRSHHTVSRDLTEKRKRFNVFKANVLYIHKVNQIDRPYKLKLNKFADMTSHEFRNYFSSKIRHYRMLRGSRAVTGIHARKG
;
A
#
# COMPACT_ATOMS: atom_id res chain seq x y z
N MET A 1 -18.43 -20.99 -34.16
CA MET A 1 -18.57 -20.68 -32.71
C MET A 1 -17.26 -20.23 -32.02
N GLY A 2 -16.27 -19.66 -32.73
CA GLY A 2 -14.97 -19.32 -32.11
C GLY A 2 -14.79 -17.84 -31.76
N ILE A 3 -15.09 -16.96 -32.71
CA ILE A 3 -14.74 -15.53 -32.64
C ILE A 3 -15.44 -14.81 -31.48
N ARG A 4 -16.73 -15.05 -31.27
CA ARG A 4 -17.51 -14.41 -30.19
C ARG A 4 -17.02 -14.83 -28.79
N ARG A 5 -16.54 -16.06 -28.64
CA ARG A 5 -15.94 -16.56 -27.38
C ARG A 5 -14.56 -15.95 -27.16
N VAL A 6 -13.74 -15.86 -28.21
CA VAL A 6 -12.42 -15.20 -28.14
C VAL A 6 -12.56 -13.71 -27.77
N PHE A 7 -13.54 -13.00 -28.35
CA PHE A 7 -13.85 -11.62 -28.00
C PHE A 7 -14.35 -11.45 -26.56
N LEU A 8 -15.17 -12.38 -26.05
CA LEU A 8 -15.65 -12.33 -24.66
C LEU A 8 -14.51 -12.61 -23.68
N VAL A 9 -13.64 -13.57 -23.98
CA VAL A 9 -12.47 -13.89 -23.16
C VAL A 9 -11.47 -12.73 -23.15
N SER A 10 -11.21 -12.10 -24.30
CA SER A 10 -10.32 -10.93 -24.36
C SER A 10 -10.91 -9.71 -23.63
N LEU A 11 -12.22 -9.48 -23.71
CA LEU A 11 -12.91 -8.43 -22.95
C LEU A 11 -12.85 -8.67 -21.45
N LEU A 12 -13.07 -9.92 -20.99
CA LEU A 12 -12.96 -10.29 -19.58
C LEU A 12 -11.53 -10.12 -19.05
N LEU A 13 -10.53 -10.51 -19.86
CA LEU A 13 -9.12 -10.33 -19.50
C LEU A 13 -8.76 -8.84 -19.38
N ALA A 14 -9.19 -8.01 -20.34
CA ALA A 14 -8.98 -6.57 -20.30
C ALA A 14 -9.65 -5.90 -19.08
N MET A 15 -10.86 -6.34 -18.71
CA MET A 15 -11.56 -5.85 -17.53
C MET A 15 -10.85 -6.28 -16.23
N ALA A 16 -10.28 -7.48 -16.19
CA ALA A 16 -9.49 -7.96 -15.06
C ALA A 16 -8.19 -7.17 -14.86
N PHE A 17 -7.50 -6.78 -15.94
CA PHE A 17 -6.32 -5.91 -15.89
C PHE A 17 -6.64 -4.47 -15.46
N GLY A 18 -7.86 -3.98 -15.74
CA GLY A 18 -8.28 -2.62 -15.40
C GLY A 18 -8.56 -2.36 -13.91
N LEU A 19 -8.80 -3.41 -13.11
CA LEU A 19 -9.30 -3.29 -11.74
C LEU A 19 -8.22 -3.26 -10.64
N VAL A 20 -6.98 -3.64 -10.96
CA VAL A 20 -5.89 -3.67 -9.98
C VAL A 20 -4.71 -2.85 -10.49
N LYS A 21 -4.89 -1.54 -10.58
CA LYS A 21 -3.74 -0.64 -10.60
C LYS A 21 -3.20 -0.59 -9.17
N SER A 22 -2.20 -1.41 -8.85
CA SER A 22 -1.37 -1.14 -7.68
C SER A 22 -0.34 -0.10 -8.08
N LEU A 23 -0.25 0.99 -7.32
CA LEU A 23 0.78 1.99 -7.55
C LEU A 23 2.14 1.38 -7.17
N GLU A 24 2.90 1.03 -8.20
CA GLU A 24 4.28 0.58 -8.06
C GLU A 24 5.22 1.78 -8.14
N PHE A 25 6.32 1.69 -7.39
CA PHE A 25 7.39 2.67 -7.42
C PHE A 25 8.72 1.94 -7.56
N THR A 26 9.68 2.64 -8.15
CA THR A 26 11.01 2.14 -8.49
C THR A 26 12.06 2.95 -7.75
N GLU A 27 13.32 2.50 -7.77
CA GLU A 27 14.43 3.24 -7.17
C GLU A 27 14.62 4.64 -7.78
N ARG A 28 14.21 4.84 -9.04
CA ARG A 28 14.19 6.16 -9.69
C ARG A 28 13.28 7.15 -8.96
N ASP A 29 12.15 6.67 -8.43
CA ASP A 29 11.21 7.48 -7.66
C ASP A 29 11.72 7.84 -6.26
N LEU A 30 12.82 7.22 -5.81
CA LEU A 30 13.46 7.46 -4.51
C LEU A 30 14.74 8.29 -4.63
N SER A 31 15.17 8.62 -5.85
CA SER A 31 16.48 9.18 -6.15
C SER A 31 16.65 10.63 -5.69
N SER A 32 15.56 11.39 -5.63
CA SER A 32 15.54 12.79 -5.22
C SER A 32 14.23 13.17 -4.54
N ASP A 33 14.26 14.27 -3.80
CA ASP A 33 13.06 14.85 -3.18
C ASP A 33 12.00 15.25 -4.21
N GLU A 34 12.41 15.69 -5.39
CA GLU A 34 11.52 16.02 -6.51
C GLU A 34 10.83 14.75 -7.04
N SER A 35 11.59 13.68 -7.28
CA SER A 35 11.02 12.39 -7.73
C SER A 35 10.04 11.79 -6.71
N LEU A 36 10.35 11.93 -5.42
CA LEU A 36 9.48 11.53 -4.32
C LEU A 36 8.21 12.37 -4.28
N TRP A 37 8.32 13.66 -4.58
CA TRP A 37 7.17 14.55 -4.66
C TRP A 37 6.22 14.18 -5.81
N ASP A 38 6.78 13.82 -6.97
CA ASP A 38 6.00 13.32 -8.10
C ASP A 38 5.34 11.98 -7.79
N LEU A 39 6.03 11.08 -7.07
CA LEU A 39 5.45 9.85 -6.55
C LEU A 39 4.31 10.14 -5.57
N TYR A 40 4.48 11.13 -4.69
CA TYR A 40 3.46 11.54 -3.73
C TYR A 40 2.20 12.07 -4.42
N GLU A 41 2.34 12.91 -5.44
CA GLU A 41 1.19 13.41 -6.22
C GLU A 41 0.46 12.30 -6.97
N ARG A 42 1.20 11.38 -7.61
CA ARG A 42 0.60 10.18 -8.23
C ARG A 42 -0.16 9.35 -7.21
N TRP A 43 0.42 9.14 -6.02
CA TRP A 43 -0.23 8.39 -4.94
C TRP A 43 -1.49 9.07 -4.43
N ARG A 44 -1.46 10.38 -4.25
CA ARG A 44 -2.65 11.16 -3.84
C ARG A 44 -3.77 11.08 -4.87
N SER A 45 -3.43 11.21 -6.15
CA SER A 45 -4.39 11.08 -7.25
C SER A 45 -5.00 9.67 -7.25
N HIS A 46 -4.15 8.64 -7.15
CA HIS A 46 -4.56 7.24 -7.15
C HIS A 46 -5.50 6.86 -5.99
N HIS A 47 -5.24 7.39 -4.78
CA HIS A 47 -6.06 7.12 -3.60
C HIS A 47 -7.09 8.21 -3.27
N THR A 48 -7.24 9.19 -4.17
CA THR A 48 -8.18 10.32 -4.03
C THR A 48 -8.00 11.08 -2.71
N VAL A 49 -6.74 11.31 -2.30
CA VAL A 49 -6.38 11.96 -1.04
C VAL A 49 -6.29 13.48 -1.25
N SER A 50 -7.38 14.17 -0.91
CA SER A 50 -7.44 15.64 -0.89
C SER A 50 -6.92 16.20 0.43
N ARG A 51 -6.04 17.20 0.36
CA ARG A 51 -5.41 17.89 1.51
C ARG A 51 -5.21 19.35 1.15
N ASP A 52 -5.27 20.23 2.14
CA ASP A 52 -4.85 21.63 2.01
C ASP A 52 -3.33 21.73 1.68
N LEU A 53 -2.90 22.82 1.05
CA LEU A 53 -1.50 23.05 0.68
C LEU A 53 -0.54 22.96 1.87
N THR A 54 -0.95 23.48 3.03
CA THR A 54 -0.13 23.45 4.25
C THR A 54 0.02 22.03 4.77
N GLU A 55 -1.08 21.28 4.81
CA GLU A 55 -1.09 19.88 5.25
C GLU A 55 -0.37 18.98 4.25
N LYS A 56 -0.48 19.24 2.95
CA LYS A 56 0.21 18.50 1.90
C LYS A 56 1.72 18.47 2.14
N ARG A 57 2.32 19.61 2.47
CA ARG A 57 3.77 19.72 2.72
C ARG A 57 4.20 18.98 3.99
N LYS A 58 3.41 19.06 5.07
CA LYS A 58 3.67 18.32 6.32
C LYS A 58 3.59 16.80 6.08
N ARG A 59 2.55 16.36 5.37
CA ARG A 59 2.28 14.95 5.07
C ARG A 59 3.30 14.32 4.13
N PHE A 60 3.92 15.12 3.27
CA PHE A 60 5.00 14.66 2.41
C PHE A 60 6.20 14.07 3.17
N ASN A 61 6.58 14.65 4.31
CA ASN A 61 7.68 14.10 5.11
C ASN A 61 7.35 12.72 5.68
N VAL A 62 6.11 12.53 6.13
CA VAL A 62 5.61 11.23 6.61
C VAL A 62 5.58 10.22 5.48
N PHE A 63 5.08 10.63 4.31
CA PHE A 63 5.05 9.82 3.10
C PHE A 63 6.44 9.34 2.70
N LYS A 64 7.42 10.24 2.63
CA LYS A 64 8.81 9.92 2.33
C LYS A 64 9.38 8.86 3.27
N ALA A 65 9.23 9.06 4.58
CA ALA A 65 9.70 8.11 5.58
C ALA A 65 9.05 6.72 5.40
N ASN A 66 7.75 6.68 5.11
CA ASN A 66 7.02 5.43 4.88
C ASN A 66 7.45 4.73 3.58
N VAL A 67 7.65 5.45 2.48
CA VAL A 67 8.10 4.85 1.20
C VAL A 67 9.50 4.25 1.35
N LEU A 68 10.43 4.98 1.97
CA LEU A 68 11.77 4.48 2.25
C LEU A 68 11.75 3.25 3.17
N TYR A 69 10.87 3.24 4.18
CA TYR A 69 10.67 2.08 5.03
C TYR A 69 10.14 0.87 4.25
N ILE A 70 9.15 1.07 3.38
CA ILE A 70 8.62 0.01 2.50
C ILE A 70 9.73 -0.55 1.62
N HIS A 71 10.52 0.30 0.98
CA HIS A 71 11.63 -0.10 0.13
C HIS A 71 12.64 -0.96 0.90
N LYS A 72 13.09 -0.47 2.06
CA LYS A 72 14.03 -1.20 2.93
C LYS A 72 13.49 -2.55 3.40
N VAL A 73 12.22 -2.63 3.82
CA VAL A 73 11.61 -3.89 4.26
C VAL A 73 11.47 -4.87 3.11
N ASN A 74 11.17 -4.39 1.90
CA ASN A 74 11.01 -5.24 0.72
C ASN A 74 12.32 -5.80 0.19
N GLN A 75 13.47 -5.17 0.51
CA GLN A 75 14.80 -5.73 0.25
C GLN A 75 15.12 -6.93 1.16
N ILE A 76 14.47 -7.04 2.31
CA ILE A 76 14.65 -8.17 3.23
C ILE A 76 13.79 -9.35 2.74
N ASP A 77 14.33 -10.56 2.85
CA ASP A 77 13.59 -11.79 2.56
C ASP A 77 12.61 -12.12 3.70
N ARG A 78 11.40 -11.55 3.61
CA ARG A 78 10.28 -11.81 4.51
C ARG A 78 9.16 -12.51 3.73
N PRO A 79 8.32 -13.32 4.40
CA PRO A 79 7.19 -14.00 3.75
C PRO A 79 6.07 -13.04 3.32
N TYR A 80 6.28 -11.73 3.45
CA TYR A 80 5.38 -10.67 3.01
C TYR A 80 6.19 -9.50 2.47
N LYS A 81 5.58 -8.74 1.54
CA LYS A 81 6.09 -7.47 1.05
C LYS A 81 5.10 -6.37 1.39
N LEU A 82 5.61 -5.20 1.74
CA LEU A 82 4.80 -4.01 1.96
C LEU A 82 4.51 -3.34 0.62
N LYS A 83 3.35 -2.71 0.51
CA LYS A 83 2.95 -1.93 -0.66
C LYS A 83 2.56 -0.52 -0.24
N LEU A 84 2.71 0.42 -1.17
CA LEU A 84 2.26 1.79 -1.01
C LEU A 84 0.72 1.82 -1.03
N ASN A 85 0.12 1.87 0.15
CA ASN A 85 -1.33 1.79 0.34
C ASN A 85 -1.92 3.18 0.68
N LYS A 86 -3.24 3.26 0.87
CA LYS A 86 -3.96 4.52 1.16
C LYS A 86 -3.58 5.21 2.49
N PHE A 87 -2.73 4.61 3.31
CA PHE A 87 -2.26 5.14 4.59
C PHE A 87 -0.81 5.61 4.53
N ALA A 88 -0.20 5.73 3.34
CA ALA A 88 1.19 6.08 3.20
C ALA A 88 1.55 7.47 3.76
N ASP A 89 0.59 8.40 3.91
CA ASP A 89 0.79 9.71 4.53
C ASP A 89 0.47 9.77 6.03
N MET A 90 0.18 8.62 6.65
CA MET A 90 -0.11 8.51 8.09
C MET A 90 1.11 8.02 8.86
N THR A 91 1.31 8.58 10.04
CA THR A 91 2.27 8.04 11.01
C THR A 91 1.73 6.75 11.63
N SER A 92 2.61 5.92 12.18
CA SER A 92 2.19 4.71 12.89
C SER A 92 1.30 5.00 14.10
N HIS A 93 1.51 6.14 14.76
CA HIS A 93 0.68 6.57 15.89
C HIS A 93 -0.74 6.92 15.44
N GLU A 94 -0.88 7.74 14.39
CA GLU A 94 -2.19 8.08 13.81
C GLU A 94 -2.92 6.83 13.33
N PHE A 95 -2.23 5.96 12.59
CA PHE A 95 -2.82 4.72 12.11
C PHE A 95 -3.36 3.87 13.27
N ARG A 96 -2.58 3.74 14.35
CA ARG A 96 -3.00 2.96 15.52
C ARG A 96 -4.20 3.61 16.21
N ASN A 97 -4.22 4.92 16.38
CA ASN A 97 -5.32 5.61 17.05
C ASN A 97 -6.65 5.45 16.30
N TYR A 98 -6.63 5.59 14.96
CA TYR A 98 -7.85 5.49 14.16
C TYR A 98 -8.33 4.06 13.92
N PHE A 99 -7.40 3.11 13.74
CA PHE A 99 -7.74 1.76 13.26
C PHE A 99 -7.58 0.65 14.30
N SER A 100 -6.79 0.83 15.37
CA SER A 100 -6.52 -0.25 16.34
C SER A 100 -7.68 -0.54 17.28
N SER A 101 -8.49 0.47 17.63
CA SER A 101 -9.71 0.29 18.44
C SER A 101 -10.67 -0.70 17.78
N LYS A 102 -10.82 -0.63 16.44
CA LYS A 102 -11.61 -1.58 15.65
C LYS A 102 -10.99 -2.97 15.60
N ILE A 103 -9.66 -3.10 15.55
CA ILE A 103 -9.00 -4.41 15.53
C ILE A 103 -9.29 -5.20 16.80
N ARG A 104 -9.25 -4.55 17.98
CA ARG A 104 -9.63 -5.19 19.25
C ARG A 104 -11.10 -5.63 19.25
N HIS A 105 -12.00 -4.74 18.83
CA HIS A 105 -13.43 -5.05 18.70
C HIS A 105 -13.68 -6.25 17.76
N TYR A 106 -13.14 -6.25 16.54
CA TYR A 106 -13.29 -7.37 15.60
C TYR A 106 -12.61 -8.66 16.09
N ARG A 107 -11.53 -8.56 16.87
CA ARG A 107 -10.89 -9.73 17.50
C ARG A 107 -11.78 -10.34 18.58
N MET A 108 -12.49 -9.52 19.36
CA MET A 108 -13.48 -10.01 20.32
C MET A 108 -14.65 -10.70 19.62
N LEU A 109 -15.11 -10.19 18.47
CA LEU A 109 -16.17 -10.82 17.68
C LEU A 109 -15.74 -12.14 17.00
N ARG A 110 -14.48 -12.25 16.57
CA ARG A 110 -13.98 -13.44 15.83
C ARG A 110 -13.29 -14.49 16.71
N GLY A 111 -13.11 -14.21 18.00
CA GLY A 111 -12.29 -15.03 18.89
C GLY A 111 -10.78 -14.94 18.60
N SER A 112 -9.98 -15.50 19.50
CA SER A 112 -8.52 -15.54 19.37
C SER A 112 -8.11 -16.34 18.12
N ARG A 113 -7.29 -15.76 17.24
CA ARG A 113 -6.65 -16.52 16.15
C ARG A 113 -5.81 -17.63 16.77
N ALA A 114 -5.97 -18.87 16.28
CA ALA A 114 -5.00 -19.91 16.52
C ALA A 114 -3.62 -19.39 16.07
N VAL A 115 -2.67 -19.38 16.99
CA VAL A 115 -1.29 -18.97 16.71
C VAL A 115 -0.72 -20.02 15.75
N THR A 116 -0.69 -19.72 14.45
CA THR A 116 0.13 -20.49 13.52
C THR A 116 1.58 -20.12 13.79
N GLY A 117 2.28 -21.02 14.49
CA GLY A 117 3.67 -20.87 14.89
C GLY A 117 4.60 -20.87 13.68
N ILE A 118 4.80 -19.71 13.07
CA ILE A 118 5.96 -19.46 12.21
C ILE A 118 7.16 -19.34 13.15
N HIS A 119 7.80 -20.49 13.41
CA HIS A 119 9.03 -20.58 14.17
C HIS A 119 10.10 -19.71 13.54
N ALA A 120 10.60 -18.75 14.32
CA ALA A 120 11.81 -18.01 14.03
C ALA A 120 13.00 -18.97 14.07
N ARG A 121 13.61 -19.22 12.91
CA ARG A 121 14.96 -19.79 12.84
C ARG A 121 15.93 -18.62 13.08
N LYS A 122 16.34 -18.43 14.33
CA LYS A 122 17.52 -17.64 14.67
C LYS A 122 18.76 -18.47 14.32
N GLY A 123 19.67 -17.89 13.55
CA GLY A 123 21.09 -18.23 13.61
C GLY A 123 21.73 -17.54 14.81
#